data_AF-A0A3C1KK70-F1
#
_entry.id   AF-A0A3C1KK70-F1
#
_cell.length_a   1.000
_cell.length_b   1.000
_cell.length_c   1.000
_cell.angle_alpha   90.00
_cell.angle_beta   90.00
_cell.angle_gamma   90.00
#
_symmetry.space_group_name_H-M   'P 1'
#
loop_
_entity.id
_entity.type
_entity.pdbx_description
1 polymer ?
#
loop_
_entity_poly.entity_id
_entity_poly.type
_entity_poly.pdbx_seq_one_letter_code
_entity_poly.pdbx_strand_id
1 'polypeptide(L)'
;AQDMGAEVTLQLTSNPRILFVAAGIIGLIGFVPGMPGVVFVPIAALLGVMGYLRWQSQQVGAVEPEPVRPERSPENTELSWDDVAEVDEIGLEVGYRLISLVDRNQGGDLLSRIKGVRKKLSQELGFLVHSVHIRDNLDLSPNAYRISLHDVVVGEGEVFPGRELAINPGQTFGDLEGVATRDPTFGLDAVWIDPGQRGDAQTKGYTVVDSSTVIATHLSQLLKNHARELIGQV
;
A
#
# COMPACT_ATOMS: atom_id res chain seq x y z
N ALA A 1 10.99 -24.84 23.36
CA ALA A 1 9.78 -25.43 23.98
C ALA A 1 9.82 -25.45 25.51
N GLN A 2 10.87 -24.92 26.15
CA GLN A 2 10.84 -24.54 27.55
C GLN A 2 10.27 -23.11 27.66
N ASP A 3 9.52 -22.84 28.72
CA ASP A 3 8.95 -21.56 29.18
C ASP A 3 7.51 -21.15 28.81
N MET A 4 6.80 -21.79 27.89
CA MET A 4 5.35 -21.48 27.75
C MET A 4 4.51 -21.95 28.95
N GLY A 5 4.84 -23.10 29.55
CA GLY A 5 4.16 -23.59 30.76
C GLY A 5 4.46 -22.74 32.00
N ALA A 6 5.67 -22.17 32.07
CA ALA A 6 6.07 -21.28 33.15
C ALA A 6 5.33 -19.94 33.06
N GLU A 7 5.19 -19.37 31.86
CA GLU A 7 4.49 -18.10 31.63
C GLU A 7 2.99 -18.22 31.97
N VAL A 8 2.33 -19.30 31.53
CA VAL A 8 0.90 -19.54 31.80
C VAL A 8 0.64 -19.77 33.29
N THR A 9 1.52 -20.51 33.98
CA THR A 9 1.39 -20.70 35.43
C THR A 9 1.67 -19.42 36.22
N LEU A 10 2.58 -18.58 35.74
CA LEU A 10 2.84 -17.26 36.33
C LEU A 10 1.62 -16.33 36.15
N GLN A 11 1.00 -16.30 34.97
CA GLN A 11 -0.15 -15.43 34.69
C GLN A 11 -1.40 -15.86 35.47
N LEU A 12 -1.69 -17.16 35.54
CA LEU A 12 -2.81 -17.70 36.31
C LEU A 12 -2.69 -17.43 37.81
N THR A 13 -1.46 -17.51 38.36
CA THR A 13 -1.22 -17.22 39.78
C THR A 13 -1.09 -15.73 40.08
N SER A 14 -0.83 -14.89 39.07
CA SER A 14 -0.63 -13.43 39.24
C SER A 14 -1.92 -12.63 39.31
N ASN A 15 -3.05 -13.17 38.86
CA ASN A 15 -4.33 -12.48 38.92
C ASN A 15 -5.10 -12.83 40.21
N PRO A 16 -5.26 -11.89 41.17
CA PRO A 16 -5.93 -12.16 42.44
C PRO A 16 -7.40 -12.59 42.27
N ARG A 17 -8.08 -12.15 41.21
CA ARG A 17 -9.48 -12.58 40.93
C ARG A 17 -9.57 -14.08 40.64
N ILE A 18 -8.61 -14.63 39.90
CA ILE A 18 -8.57 -16.07 39.56
C ILE A 18 -8.34 -16.89 40.83
N LEU A 19 -7.47 -16.44 41.73
CA LEU A 19 -7.22 -17.10 43.02
C LEU A 19 -8.47 -17.14 43.91
N PHE A 20 -9.26 -16.07 43.97
CA PHE A 20 -10.52 -16.05 44.73
C PHE A 20 -11.60 -16.96 44.11
N VAL A 21 -11.73 -16.98 42.78
CA VAL A 21 -12.66 -17.88 42.09
C VAL A 21 -12.28 -19.35 42.32
N ALA A 22 -10.99 -19.68 42.19
CA ALA A 22 -10.49 -21.02 42.47
C ALA A 22 -10.70 -21.43 43.94
N ALA A 23 -10.44 -20.53 44.90
CA ALA A 23 -10.71 -20.74 46.32
C ALA A 23 -12.21 -21.01 46.58
N GLY A 24 -13.10 -20.26 45.93
CA GLY A 24 -14.55 -20.45 46.05
C GLY A 24 -15.03 -21.80 45.52
N ILE A 25 -14.55 -22.21 44.34
CA ILE A 25 -14.91 -23.50 43.74
C ILE A 25 -14.39 -24.66 44.59
N ILE A 26 -13.12 -24.61 45.02
CA ILE A 26 -12.51 -25.66 45.85
C ILE A 26 -13.18 -25.71 47.22
N GLY A 27 -13.55 -24.56 47.80
CA GLY A 27 -14.30 -24.48 49.05
C GLY A 27 -15.69 -25.10 48.94
N LEU A 28 -16.41 -24.83 47.84
CA LEU A 28 -17.71 -25.44 47.56
C LEU A 28 -17.60 -26.97 47.41
N ILE A 29 -16.58 -27.46 46.70
CA ILE A 29 -16.32 -28.90 46.57
C ILE A 29 -16.01 -29.53 47.93
N GLY A 30 -15.25 -28.83 48.78
CA GLY A 30 -14.93 -29.29 50.13
C GLY A 30 -16.14 -29.43 51.06
N PHE A 31 -17.26 -28.77 50.73
CA PHE A 31 -18.52 -28.85 51.47
C PHE A 31 -19.46 -29.97 50.98
N VAL A 32 -19.09 -30.68 49.91
CA VAL A 32 -19.88 -31.80 49.36
C VAL A 32 -19.73 -33.03 50.27
N PRO A 33 -20.83 -33.58 50.83
CA PRO A 33 -20.78 -34.76 51.68
C PRO A 33 -20.35 -35.99 50.86
N GLY A 34 -19.29 -36.66 51.30
CA GLY A 34 -18.69 -37.80 50.59
C GLY A 34 -17.25 -37.57 50.11
N MET A 35 -16.76 -36.32 50.12
CA MET A 35 -15.36 -35.99 49.87
C MET A 35 -14.64 -35.62 51.18
N PRO A 36 -13.34 -35.90 51.33
CA PRO A 36 -12.57 -35.52 52.52
C PRO A 36 -12.36 -34.00 52.55
N GLY A 37 -13.37 -33.26 53.03
CA GLY A 37 -13.36 -31.79 53.13
C GLY A 37 -12.17 -31.25 53.94
N VAL A 38 -11.60 -32.09 54.83
CA VAL A 38 -10.37 -31.82 55.58
C VAL A 38 -9.18 -31.48 54.67
N VAL A 39 -9.14 -31.97 53.43
CA VAL A 39 -8.05 -31.69 52.47
C VAL A 39 -8.34 -30.44 51.64
N PHE A 40 -9.60 -30.20 51.26
CA PHE A 40 -9.97 -29.12 50.34
C PHE A 40 -10.13 -27.76 51.01
N VAL A 41 -10.66 -27.73 52.24
CA VAL A 41 -10.82 -26.51 53.03
C VAL A 41 -9.49 -25.76 53.27
N PRO A 42 -8.38 -26.40 53.70
CA PRO A 42 -7.12 -25.69 53.88
C PRO A 42 -6.52 -25.18 52.57
N ILE A 43 -6.73 -25.88 51.44
CA ILE A 43 -6.27 -25.44 50.12
C ILE A 43 -7.05 -24.20 49.67
N ALA A 44 -8.38 -24.20 49.84
CA ALA A 44 -9.21 -23.03 49.56
C ALA A 44 -8.82 -21.82 50.41
N ALA A 45 -8.54 -22.05 51.71
CA ALA A 45 -8.07 -21.00 52.61
C ALA A 45 -6.71 -20.42 52.17
N LEU A 46 -5.76 -21.29 51.79
CA LEU A 46 -4.44 -20.88 51.31
C LEU A 46 -4.53 -20.02 50.03
N LEU A 47 -5.35 -20.45 49.07
CA LEU A 47 -5.59 -19.70 47.83
C LEU A 47 -6.27 -18.34 48.10
N GLY A 48 -7.22 -18.30 49.04
CA GLY A 48 -7.88 -17.06 49.46
C GLY A 48 -6.90 -16.07 50.12
N VAL A 49 -6.02 -16.55 51.00
CA VAL A 49 -4.97 -15.72 51.62
C VAL A 49 -3.98 -15.20 50.59
N MET A 50 -3.53 -16.04 49.65
CA MET A 50 -2.65 -15.60 48.55
C MET A 50 -3.32 -14.55 47.66
N GLY A 51 -4.61 -14.72 47.33
CA GLY A 51 -5.40 -13.73 46.61
C GLY A 51 -5.50 -12.40 47.35
N TYR A 52 -5.71 -12.44 48.67
CA TYR A 52 -5.81 -11.24 49.51
C TYR A 52 -4.50 -10.46 49.60
N LEU A 53 -3.37 -11.15 49.82
CA LEU A 53 -2.05 -10.52 49.87
C LEU A 53 -1.66 -9.90 48.52
N ARG A 54 -1.97 -10.57 47.40
CA ARG A 54 -1.75 -10.04 46.04
C ARG A 54 -2.64 -8.85 45.73
N TRP A 55 -3.91 -8.88 46.15
CA TRP A 55 -4.85 -7.77 45.99
C TRP A 55 -4.41 -6.54 46.79
N GLN A 56 -3.86 -6.73 47.99
CA GLN A 56 -3.30 -5.66 48.80
C GLN A 56 -2.02 -5.07 48.18
N SER A 57 -1.16 -5.92 47.60
CA SER A 57 0.06 -5.47 46.90
C SER A 57 -0.24 -4.71 45.60
N GLN A 58 -1.34 -5.02 44.91
CA GLN A 58 -1.75 -4.29 43.69
C GLN A 58 -2.39 -2.92 44.00
N GLN A 59 -2.90 -2.69 45.21
CA GLN A 59 -3.49 -1.40 45.60
C GLN A 59 -2.45 -0.34 46.01
N VAL A 60 -1.21 -0.72 46.34
CA VAL A 60 -0.14 0.23 46.74
C VAL A 60 0.65 0.76 45.52
N GLY A 61 0.50 0.14 44.36
CA GLY A 61 1.02 0.60 43.07
C GLY A 61 -0.09 1.13 42.17
N ALA A 62 -0.82 2.15 42.61
CA ALA A 62 -1.78 2.87 41.77
C ALA A 62 -1.03 3.72 40.73
N VAL A 63 -0.65 3.08 39.63
CA VAL A 63 -0.49 3.74 38.33
C VAL A 63 -1.77 3.45 37.55
N GLU A 64 -2.36 4.52 37.04
CA GLU A 64 -3.49 4.60 36.11
C GLU A 64 -3.86 3.25 35.44
N PRO A 65 -5.12 2.79 35.50
CA PRO A 65 -5.54 1.72 34.61
C PRO A 65 -5.50 2.27 33.18
N GLU A 66 -4.43 1.98 32.45
CA GLU A 66 -4.52 1.97 30.99
C GLU A 66 -5.75 1.14 30.63
N PRO A 67 -6.61 1.61 29.72
CA PRO A 67 -7.75 0.84 29.27
C PRO A 67 -7.18 -0.49 28.78
N VAL A 68 -7.61 -1.58 29.43
CA VAL A 68 -7.37 -2.94 28.97
C VAL A 68 -7.93 -3.00 27.55
N ARG A 69 -7.05 -2.73 26.58
CA ARG A 69 -7.30 -3.04 25.19
C ARG A 69 -7.56 -4.54 25.23
N PRO A 70 -8.75 -5.01 24.79
CA PRO A 70 -8.93 -6.44 24.66
C PRO A 70 -7.74 -6.91 23.82
N GLU A 71 -6.93 -7.81 24.40
CA GLU A 71 -6.00 -8.59 23.62
C GLU A 71 -6.85 -9.16 22.50
N ARG A 72 -6.61 -8.66 21.30
CA ARG A 72 -7.11 -9.27 20.09
C ARG A 72 -6.73 -10.73 20.25
N SER A 73 -7.73 -11.58 20.42
CA SER A 73 -7.73 -12.94 19.87
C SER A 73 -6.92 -12.87 18.59
N PRO A 74 -6.04 -13.85 18.26
CA PRO A 74 -5.40 -13.86 16.95
C PRO A 74 -6.54 -13.64 15.98
N GLU A 75 -6.53 -12.45 15.39
CA GLU A 75 -7.56 -11.98 14.53
C GLU A 75 -7.35 -12.95 13.39
N ASN A 76 -8.16 -14.00 13.37
CA ASN A 76 -8.64 -14.47 12.11
C ASN A 76 -9.42 -13.26 11.60
N THR A 77 -8.69 -12.27 11.09
CA THR A 77 -9.18 -11.33 10.11
C THR A 77 -9.50 -12.26 8.95
N GLU A 78 -10.65 -12.91 9.06
CA GLU A 78 -11.40 -13.30 7.90
C GLU A 78 -11.47 -12.01 7.12
N LEU A 79 -10.65 -11.93 6.05
CA LEU A 79 -10.59 -10.79 5.14
C LEU A 79 -12.01 -10.27 4.98
N SER A 80 -12.32 -9.11 5.58
CA SER A 80 -13.63 -8.52 5.38
C SER A 80 -13.67 -8.08 3.93
N TRP A 81 -14.84 -8.09 3.30
CA TRP A 81 -15.01 -7.42 2.01
C TRP A 81 -14.63 -5.93 2.10
N ASP A 82 -14.62 -5.36 3.31
CA ASP A 82 -14.14 -4.01 3.61
C ASP A 82 -12.60 -3.87 3.63
N ASP A 83 -11.85 -4.98 3.72
CA ASP A 83 -10.37 -5.02 3.64
C ASP A 83 -9.89 -5.19 2.19
N VAL A 84 -10.82 -5.41 1.25
CA VAL A 84 -10.55 -5.40 -0.19
C VAL A 84 -10.56 -3.94 -0.62
N ALA A 85 -9.37 -3.35 -0.76
CA ALA A 85 -9.24 -2.04 -1.38
C ALA A 85 -9.97 -2.04 -2.74
N GLU A 86 -10.72 -0.98 -3.03
CA GLU A 86 -11.22 -0.76 -4.40
C GLU A 86 -10.01 -0.80 -5.32
N VAL A 87 -9.94 -1.85 -6.13
CA VAL A 87 -8.85 -2.06 -7.08
C VAL A 87 -8.92 -0.91 -8.07
N ASP A 88 -7.86 -0.10 -8.14
CA ASP A 88 -7.77 0.93 -9.15
C ASP A 88 -7.68 0.26 -10.51
N GLU A 89 -8.73 0.44 -11.32
CA GLU A 89 -8.74 -0.15 -12.66
C GLU A 89 -7.58 0.36 -13.52
N ILE A 90 -7.19 1.63 -13.34
CA ILE A 90 -6.03 2.23 -13.99
C ILE A 90 -5.29 3.12 -13.00
N GLY A 91 -4.06 2.73 -12.64
CA GLY A 91 -3.15 3.48 -11.80
C GLY A 91 -2.00 4.11 -12.58
N LEU A 92 -1.60 5.31 -12.19
CA LEU A 92 -0.37 5.98 -12.61
C LEU A 92 0.37 6.47 -11.36
N GLU A 93 1.43 5.76 -11.00
CA GLU A 93 2.34 6.17 -9.93
C GLU A 93 3.46 7.03 -10.49
N VAL A 94 3.82 8.09 -9.79
CA VAL A 94 4.86 9.02 -10.23
C VAL A 94 5.90 9.26 -9.14
N GLY A 95 7.17 9.30 -9.52
CA GLY A 95 8.26 9.74 -8.64
C GLY A 95 8.15 11.23 -8.32
N TYR A 96 8.78 11.65 -7.22
CA TYR A 96 8.57 12.99 -6.67
C TYR A 96 8.93 14.16 -7.61
N ARG A 97 9.87 13.99 -8.57
CA ARG A 97 10.21 15.07 -9.53
C ARG A 97 9.14 15.26 -10.59
N LEU A 98 8.29 14.27 -10.80
CA LEU A 98 7.21 14.31 -11.78
C LEU A 98 5.93 14.94 -11.20
N ILE A 99 5.88 15.21 -9.89
CA ILE A 99 4.74 15.88 -9.23
C ILE A 99 4.44 17.23 -9.90
N SER A 100 5.47 17.94 -10.38
CA SER A 100 5.31 19.21 -11.10
C SER A 100 4.56 19.07 -12.44
N LEU A 101 4.57 17.88 -13.05
CA LEU A 101 3.85 17.60 -14.30
C LEU A 101 2.35 17.38 -14.07
N VAL A 102 1.95 16.96 -12.86
CA VAL A 102 0.55 16.71 -12.49
C VAL A 102 -0.12 17.90 -11.80
N ASP A 103 0.64 18.78 -11.14
CA ASP A 103 0.10 19.95 -10.46
C ASP A 103 -0.14 21.12 -11.43
N ARG A 104 -1.41 21.48 -11.63
CA ARG A 104 -1.81 22.62 -12.48
C ARG A 104 -1.30 23.96 -11.97
N ASN A 105 -1.13 24.12 -10.66
CA ASN A 105 -0.62 25.38 -10.09
C ASN A 105 0.86 25.60 -10.44
N GLN A 106 1.57 24.51 -10.75
CA GLN A 106 2.97 24.53 -11.19
C GLN A 106 3.11 24.52 -12.72
N GLY A 107 2.01 24.67 -13.46
CA GLY A 107 2.00 24.61 -14.92
C GLY A 107 1.99 23.19 -15.48
N GLY A 108 1.75 22.17 -14.64
CA GLY A 108 1.60 20.78 -15.06
C GLY A 108 0.39 20.56 -15.96
N ASP A 109 0.59 19.88 -17.08
CA ASP A 109 -0.40 19.63 -18.10
C ASP A 109 -0.77 18.14 -18.25
N LEU A 110 -0.12 17.24 -17.50
CA LEU A 110 -0.31 15.79 -17.62
C LEU A 110 -1.76 15.37 -17.37
N LEU A 111 -2.42 15.96 -16.35
CA LEU A 111 -3.85 15.71 -16.07
C LEU A 111 -4.75 16.02 -17.28
N SER A 112 -4.45 17.10 -18.00
CA SER A 112 -5.24 17.51 -19.16
C SER A 112 -5.01 16.57 -20.35
N ARG A 113 -3.77 16.09 -20.53
CA ARG A 113 -3.40 15.12 -21.57
C ARG A 113 -4.02 13.76 -21.31
N ILE A 114 -3.98 13.27 -20.07
CA ILE A 114 -4.62 12.01 -19.67
C ILE A 114 -6.13 12.07 -19.91
N LYS A 115 -6.78 13.19 -19.59
CA LYS A 115 -8.20 13.39 -19.91
C LYS A 115 -8.46 13.33 -21.42
N GLY A 116 -7.56 13.90 -22.22
CA GLY A 116 -7.60 13.82 -23.69
C GLY A 116 -7.46 12.40 -24.21
N VAL A 117 -6.48 11.65 -23.69
CA VAL A 117 -6.25 10.22 -23.99
C VAL A 117 -7.49 9.41 -23.67
N ARG A 118 -8.05 9.55 -22.47
CA ARG A 118 -9.27 8.84 -22.05
C ARG A 118 -10.44 9.13 -23.00
N LYS A 119 -10.65 10.39 -23.38
CA LYS A 119 -11.71 10.78 -24.32
C LYS A 119 -11.49 10.14 -25.69
N LYS A 120 -10.28 10.19 -26.24
CA LYS A 120 -9.94 9.62 -27.54
C LYS A 120 -10.11 8.10 -27.54
N LEU A 121 -9.58 7.41 -26.53
CA LEU A 121 -9.73 5.97 -26.39
C LEU A 121 -11.20 5.56 -26.25
N SER A 122 -11.99 6.31 -25.48
CA SER A 122 -13.42 6.00 -25.34
C SER A 122 -14.17 6.10 -26.67
N GLN A 123 -13.79 7.07 -27.51
CA GLN A 123 -14.35 7.23 -28.86
C GLN A 123 -13.89 6.12 -29.81
N GLU A 124 -12.62 5.69 -29.74
CA GLU A 124 -12.08 4.61 -30.57
C GLU A 124 -12.62 3.23 -30.20
N LEU A 125 -12.78 2.97 -28.89
CA LEU A 125 -13.17 1.66 -28.37
C LEU A 125 -14.69 1.48 -28.27
N GLY A 126 -15.47 2.57 -28.27
CA GLY A 126 -16.93 2.53 -28.22
C GLY A 126 -17.53 2.37 -26.81
N PHE A 127 -16.72 2.50 -25.76
CA PHE A 127 -17.18 2.51 -24.36
C PHE A 127 -16.40 3.55 -23.55
N LEU A 128 -16.91 3.94 -22.38
CA LEU A 128 -16.24 4.92 -21.53
C LEU A 128 -15.08 4.25 -20.77
N VAL A 129 -13.85 4.68 -21.05
CA VAL A 129 -12.67 4.22 -20.30
C VAL A 129 -12.68 4.80 -18.88
N HIS A 130 -12.33 3.97 -17.89
CA HIS A 130 -12.26 4.35 -16.48
C HIS A 130 -11.28 5.50 -16.21
N SER A 131 -11.47 6.16 -15.07
CA SER A 131 -10.58 7.26 -14.67
C SER A 131 -9.21 6.72 -14.27
N VAL A 132 -8.17 7.48 -14.56
CA VAL A 132 -6.79 7.15 -14.19
C VAL A 132 -6.52 7.77 -12.82
N HIS A 133 -6.23 6.93 -11.83
CA HIS A 133 -5.85 7.38 -10.50
C HIS A 133 -4.36 7.66 -10.47
N ILE A 134 -3.98 8.86 -10.03
CA ILE A 134 -2.60 9.32 -10.03
C ILE A 134 -2.16 9.48 -8.58
N ARG A 135 -1.06 8.81 -8.21
CA ARG A 135 -0.50 8.83 -6.87
C ARG A 135 1.00 9.09 -6.93
N ASP A 136 1.53 9.81 -5.96
CA ASP A 136 2.97 9.85 -5.76
C ASP A 136 3.43 8.55 -5.10
N ASN A 137 4.59 8.05 -5.54
CA ASN A 137 5.24 6.89 -4.93
C ASN A 137 6.70 7.25 -4.65
N LEU A 138 7.04 7.39 -3.36
CA LEU A 138 8.37 7.77 -2.91
C LEU A 138 9.39 6.63 -3.03
N ASP A 139 8.94 5.39 -3.25
CA ASP A 139 9.81 4.25 -3.51
C ASP A 139 10.28 4.19 -4.97
N LEU A 140 9.62 4.92 -5.89
CA LEU A 140 10.05 5.04 -7.27
C LEU A 140 11.27 5.96 -7.40
N SER A 141 12.09 5.69 -8.41
CA SER A 141 13.14 6.63 -8.83
C SER A 141 12.56 8.02 -9.09
N PRO A 142 13.30 9.11 -8.82
CA PRO A 142 12.79 10.49 -8.86
C PRO A 142 12.06 10.86 -10.17
N ASN A 143 12.57 10.33 -11.28
CA ASN A 143 12.14 10.58 -12.66
C ASN A 143 11.30 9.45 -13.25
N ALA A 144 11.04 8.39 -12.47
CA ALA A 144 10.30 7.23 -12.94
C ALA A 144 8.80 7.42 -12.75
N TYR A 145 8.04 6.76 -13.61
CA TYR A 145 6.61 6.55 -13.47
C TYR A 145 6.28 5.09 -13.74
N ARG A 146 5.15 4.64 -13.18
CA ARG A 146 4.65 3.28 -13.33
C ARG A 146 3.16 3.34 -13.64
N ILE A 147 2.73 2.51 -14.59
CA ILE A 147 1.35 2.36 -15.00
C ILE A 147 0.89 0.96 -14.59
N SER A 148 -0.21 0.91 -13.85
CA SER A 148 -0.85 -0.32 -13.40
C SER A 148 -2.27 -0.46 -13.94
N LEU A 149 -2.69 -1.69 -14.18
CA LEU A 149 -4.07 -2.07 -14.45
C LEU A 149 -4.47 -3.12 -13.44
N HIS A 150 -5.53 -2.87 -12.68
CA HIS A 150 -5.93 -3.73 -11.56
C HIS A 150 -4.78 -4.02 -10.59
N ASP A 151 -4.02 -2.98 -10.23
CA ASP A 151 -2.79 -3.05 -9.42
C ASP A 151 -1.63 -3.92 -9.99
N VAL A 152 -1.78 -4.46 -11.21
CA VAL A 152 -0.71 -5.16 -11.92
C VAL A 152 0.07 -4.15 -12.77
N VAL A 153 1.38 -4.09 -12.57
CA VAL A 153 2.25 -3.23 -13.38
C VAL A 153 2.27 -3.70 -14.83
N VAL A 154 1.83 -2.82 -15.74
CA VAL A 154 1.81 -3.08 -17.18
C VAL A 154 2.86 -2.29 -17.95
N GLY A 155 3.43 -1.24 -17.35
CA GLY A 155 4.51 -0.49 -17.94
C GLY A 155 5.17 0.47 -16.98
N GLU A 156 6.45 0.74 -17.23
CA GLU A 156 7.27 1.67 -16.46
C GLU A 156 8.12 2.48 -17.44
N GLY A 157 8.56 3.65 -17.01
CA GLY A 157 9.48 4.46 -17.80
C GLY A 157 10.07 5.60 -17.00
N GLU A 158 11.06 6.26 -17.58
CA GLU A 158 11.69 7.44 -16.99
C GLU A 158 11.53 8.64 -17.92
N VAL A 159 11.23 9.80 -17.32
CA VAL A 159 11.15 11.08 -18.03
C VAL A 159 11.86 12.16 -17.24
N PHE A 160 12.36 13.17 -17.94
CA PHE A 160 13.14 14.24 -17.33
C PHE A 160 12.40 15.57 -17.50
N PRO A 161 11.64 16.02 -16.47
CA PRO A 161 10.97 17.31 -16.51
C PRO A 161 11.92 18.44 -16.91
N GLY A 162 11.48 19.30 -17.83
CA GLY A 162 12.29 20.38 -18.40
C GLY A 162 13.16 19.99 -19.59
N ARG A 163 13.21 18.70 -19.96
CA ARG A 163 13.80 18.21 -21.22
C ARG A 163 12.73 17.73 -22.18
N GLU A 164 13.14 17.57 -23.43
CA GLU A 164 12.31 17.01 -24.49
C GLU A 164 12.91 15.71 -25.02
N LEU A 165 12.05 14.78 -25.43
CA LEU A 165 12.46 13.52 -26.04
C LEU A 165 12.43 13.67 -27.56
N ALA A 166 13.59 13.56 -28.20
CA ALA A 166 13.73 13.50 -29.64
C ALA A 166 13.76 12.04 -30.09
N ILE A 167 12.68 11.58 -30.73
CA ILE A 167 12.48 10.19 -31.17
C ILE A 167 12.92 10.07 -32.63
N ASN A 168 13.73 9.05 -32.94
CA ASN A 168 14.16 8.73 -34.29
C ASN A 168 13.13 7.80 -34.97
N PRO A 169 12.39 8.26 -35.99
CA PRO A 169 11.46 7.40 -36.74
C PRO A 169 12.14 6.50 -37.79
N GLY A 170 13.48 6.53 -37.90
CA GLY A 170 14.30 5.73 -38.80
C GLY A 170 14.92 6.50 -39.97
N GLN A 171 14.53 7.76 -40.21
CA GLN A 171 15.05 8.60 -41.30
C GLN A 171 15.59 9.94 -40.78
N THR A 172 16.54 9.90 -39.87
CA THR A 172 17.17 11.10 -39.31
C THR A 172 18.51 11.44 -39.96
N PHE A 173 18.84 12.72 -39.99
CA PHE A 173 20.11 13.23 -40.51
C PHE A 173 21.01 13.69 -39.36
N GLY A 174 21.98 12.86 -39.01
CA GLY A 174 22.95 13.14 -37.95
C GLY A 174 22.42 12.92 -36.53
N ASP A 175 23.34 13.03 -35.58
CA ASP A 175 23.08 12.78 -34.17
C ASP A 175 22.74 14.06 -33.41
N LEU A 176 22.14 13.88 -32.25
CA LEU A 176 21.84 14.94 -31.28
C LEU A 176 22.72 14.76 -30.05
N GLU A 177 23.19 15.87 -29.50
CA GLU A 177 23.87 15.86 -28.21
C GLU A 177 22.83 15.78 -27.10
N GLY A 178 22.92 14.75 -26.25
CA GLY A 178 21.99 14.55 -25.16
C GLY A 178 22.15 13.19 -24.49
N VAL A 179 21.15 12.80 -23.70
CA VAL A 179 21.14 11.48 -23.04
C VAL A 179 20.38 10.49 -23.93
N ALA A 180 21.11 9.55 -24.52
CA ALA A 180 20.51 8.50 -25.33
C ALA A 180 19.60 7.59 -24.49
N THR A 181 18.46 7.20 -25.05
CA THR A 181 17.45 6.35 -24.43
C THR A 181 16.61 5.63 -25.50
N ARG A 182 15.55 4.95 -25.09
CA ARG A 182 14.49 4.44 -25.96
C ARG A 182 13.15 5.05 -25.58
N ASP A 183 12.30 5.28 -26.56
CA ASP A 183 10.90 5.63 -26.31
C ASP A 183 10.18 4.43 -25.65
N PRO A 184 9.50 4.63 -24.49
CA PRO A 184 8.79 3.57 -23.81
C PRO A 184 7.59 3.03 -24.60
N THR A 185 7.04 3.80 -25.55
CA THR A 185 5.83 3.41 -26.29
C THR A 185 6.11 2.41 -27.39
N PHE A 186 7.10 2.71 -28.24
CA PHE A 186 7.39 1.95 -29.46
C PHE A 186 8.79 1.32 -29.46
N GLY A 187 9.61 1.59 -28.44
CA GLY A 187 10.98 1.08 -28.33
C GLY A 187 11.98 1.71 -29.30
N LEU A 188 11.59 2.81 -29.95
CA LEU A 188 12.42 3.54 -30.92
C LEU A 188 13.61 4.21 -30.23
N ASP A 189 14.73 4.33 -30.95
CA ASP A 189 15.89 5.05 -30.45
C ASP A 189 15.53 6.54 -30.26
N ALA A 190 15.91 7.10 -29.12
CA ALA A 190 15.58 8.46 -28.77
C ALA A 190 16.68 9.13 -27.95
N VAL A 191 16.65 10.46 -27.88
CA VAL A 191 17.63 11.25 -27.13
C VAL A 191 16.90 12.32 -26.31
N TRP A 192 17.20 12.41 -25.02
CA TRP A 192 16.76 13.52 -24.19
C TRP A 192 17.62 14.75 -24.47
N ILE A 193 16.99 15.79 -25.00
CA ILE A 193 17.60 17.04 -25.44
C ILE A 193 17.10 18.21 -24.60
N ASP A 194 17.88 19.29 -24.59
CA ASP A 194 17.43 20.56 -24.01
C ASP A 194 16.38 21.22 -24.92
N PRO A 195 15.39 21.96 -24.39
CA PRO A 195 14.34 22.59 -25.21
C PRO A 195 14.88 23.52 -26.31
N GLY A 196 16.06 24.10 -26.12
CA GLY A 196 16.73 24.94 -27.13
C GLY A 196 17.15 24.17 -28.40
N GLN A 197 17.33 22.85 -28.32
CA GLN A 197 17.72 22.00 -29.45
C GLN A 197 16.52 21.52 -30.28
N ARG A 198 15.27 21.83 -29.86
CA ARG A 198 14.04 21.38 -30.53
C ARG A 198 14.02 21.64 -32.03
N GLY A 199 14.38 22.86 -32.44
CA GLY A 199 14.37 23.25 -33.85
C GLY A 199 15.40 22.50 -34.71
N ASP A 200 16.60 22.27 -34.16
CA ASP A 200 17.65 21.49 -34.83
C ASP A 200 17.22 20.01 -34.96
N ALA A 201 16.74 19.41 -33.87
CA ALA A 201 16.24 18.04 -33.85
C ALA A 201 15.12 17.81 -34.89
N GLN A 202 14.15 18.71 -34.98
CA GLN A 202 13.09 18.62 -35.98
C GLN A 202 13.62 18.75 -37.41
N THR A 203 14.58 19.64 -37.65
CA THR A 203 15.22 19.82 -38.97
C THR A 203 15.98 18.57 -39.39
N LYS A 204 16.58 17.86 -38.43
CA LYS A 204 17.24 16.56 -38.62
C LYS A 204 16.27 15.39 -38.74
N GLY A 205 14.95 15.61 -38.69
CA GLY A 205 13.93 14.58 -38.89
C GLY A 205 13.49 13.84 -37.61
N TYR A 206 13.90 14.30 -36.43
CA TYR A 206 13.43 13.74 -35.16
C TYR A 206 12.02 14.24 -34.81
N THR A 207 11.21 13.36 -34.23
CA THR A 207 9.93 13.75 -33.63
C THR A 207 10.19 14.17 -32.19
N VAL A 208 9.95 15.45 -31.87
CA VAL A 208 10.28 16.01 -30.54
C VAL A 208 9.03 16.21 -29.70
N VAL A 209 8.99 15.59 -28.52
CA VAL A 209 7.85 15.61 -27.59
C VAL A 209 8.28 15.95 -26.16
N ASP A 210 7.40 16.60 -25.41
CA ASP A 210 7.64 16.90 -23.99
C ASP A 210 7.42 15.67 -23.08
N SER A 211 7.91 15.75 -21.84
CA SER A 211 7.80 14.65 -20.86
C SER A 211 6.35 14.20 -20.61
N SER A 212 5.41 15.14 -20.50
CA SER A 212 3.99 14.81 -20.29
C SER A 212 3.38 14.07 -21.47
N THR A 213 3.82 14.38 -22.69
CA THR A 213 3.41 13.70 -23.92
C THR A 213 3.96 12.29 -23.97
N VAL A 214 5.19 12.06 -23.51
CA VAL A 214 5.77 10.71 -23.42
C VAL A 214 4.92 9.82 -22.52
N ILE A 215 4.63 10.27 -21.29
CA ILE A 215 3.78 9.51 -20.35
C ILE A 215 2.39 9.27 -20.95
N ALA A 216 1.74 10.32 -21.48
CA ALA A 216 0.40 10.21 -22.03
C ALA A 216 0.31 9.26 -23.24
N THR A 217 1.33 9.27 -24.10
CA THR A 217 1.42 8.39 -25.27
C THR A 217 1.64 6.94 -24.84
N HIS A 218 2.54 6.70 -23.89
CA HIS A 218 2.78 5.37 -23.34
C HIS A 218 1.52 4.81 -22.67
N LEU A 219 0.86 5.60 -21.82
CA LEU A 219 -0.44 5.24 -21.21
C LEU A 219 -1.49 4.90 -22.27
N SER A 220 -1.64 5.75 -23.29
CA SER A 220 -2.60 5.52 -24.36
C SER A 220 -2.35 4.19 -25.07
N GLN A 221 -1.09 3.85 -25.33
CA GLN A 221 -0.71 2.63 -26.01
C GLN A 221 -0.96 1.40 -25.14
N LEU A 222 -0.59 1.45 -23.85
CA LEU A 222 -0.85 0.36 -22.90
C LEU A 222 -2.35 0.10 -22.76
N LEU A 223 -3.15 1.13 -22.55
CA LEU A 223 -4.62 0.98 -22.44
C LEU A 223 -5.23 0.41 -23.72
N LYS A 224 -4.69 0.77 -24.90
CA LYS A 224 -5.14 0.20 -26.17
C LYS A 224 -4.76 -1.27 -26.32
N ASN A 225 -3.54 -1.65 -25.92
CA ASN A 225 -3.06 -3.03 -25.96
C ASN A 225 -3.84 -3.93 -24.97
N HIS A 226 -4.21 -3.38 -23.81
CA HIS A 226 -4.96 -4.04 -22.75
C HIS A 226 -6.46 -3.74 -22.80
N ALA A 227 -7.00 -3.25 -23.92
CA ALA A 227 -8.39 -2.80 -24.02
C ALA A 227 -9.42 -3.90 -23.67
N ARG A 228 -9.04 -5.17 -23.79
CA ARG A 228 -9.88 -6.33 -23.41
C ARG A 228 -10.05 -6.44 -21.90
N GLU A 229 -9.01 -6.12 -21.14
CA GLU A 229 -9.00 -6.14 -19.67
C GLU A 229 -9.79 -4.97 -19.11
N LEU A 230 -9.88 -3.86 -19.85
CA LEU A 230 -10.73 -2.71 -19.51
C LEU A 230 -12.24 -2.99 -19.67
N ILE A 231 -12.61 -4.08 -20.34
CA ILE A 231 -13.99 -4.55 -20.50
C ILE A 231 -14.21 -5.68 -19.47
N GLY A 232 -14.14 -5.34 -18.19
CA GLY A 232 -14.19 -6.28 -17.07
C GLY A 232 -15.24 -5.91 -16.02
N GLN A 233 -16.29 -6.74 -15.94
CA GLN A 233 -17.36 -6.82 -14.92
C GLN A 233 -18.10 -5.53 -14.53
N VAL A 234 -19.01 -5.08 -15.40
CA VAL A 234 -20.25 -4.43 -14.97
C VAL A 234 -21.28 -5.50 -14.64
#